data_AF-A0A8T0N848-F1
#
_entry.id   AF-A0A8T0N848-F1
#
_cell.length_a   1.000
_cell.length_b   1.000
_cell.length_c   1.000
_cell.angle_alpha   90.00
_cell.angle_beta   90.00
_cell.angle_gamma   90.00
#
_symmetry.space_group_name_H-M   'P 1'
#
loop_
_entity.id
_entity.type
_entity.pdbx_description
1 polymer ?
#
loop_
_entity_poly.entity_id
_entity_poly.type
_entity_poly.pdbx_seq_one_letter_code
_entity_poly.pdbx_strand_id
1 'polypeptide(L)'
;MGRELWMAFVKRGPISTELFDAITRLLQEEDATMYRDSRCQERQWRHLIPPCFGDLVYSVPGDGIAQQINELFLGAHLNSNAEHCRMLMLPTAICGHWSLYVWDLENHRIHVMDPVLGKKNRDAQHAVHSQVVGTLHEKLFDCIVELFNGFNESRRNYKMAFYNFAHAGVAADEAAFYVCHYIKWFDGEKLRYTVDETTIKNARMCTLYNLLHMESNKGWTPAYMSKIA
;
A
#
# COMPACT_ATOMS: atom_id res chain seq x y z
N MET A 1 -3.50 -17.13 11.46
CA MET A 1 -4.50 -16.49 10.58
C MET A 1 -5.84 -16.20 11.26
N GLY A 2 -6.66 -17.17 11.71
CA GLY A 2 -8.01 -16.87 12.24
C GLY A 2 -8.09 -15.94 13.46
N ARG A 3 -7.24 -16.14 14.48
CA ARG A 3 -7.20 -15.26 15.67
C ARG A 3 -6.72 -13.85 15.36
N GLU A 4 -5.76 -13.73 14.46
CA GLU A 4 -5.19 -12.45 14.02
C GLU A 4 -6.23 -11.62 13.26
N LEU A 5 -6.94 -12.23 12.30
CA LEU A 5 -8.06 -11.60 11.59
C LEU A 5 -9.17 -11.16 12.57
N TRP A 6 -9.50 -12.00 13.56
CA TRP A 6 -10.48 -11.62 14.59
C TRP A 6 -10.03 -10.39 15.40
N MET A 7 -8.76 -10.38 15.82
CA MET A 7 -8.22 -9.24 16.57
C MET A 7 -8.24 -7.96 15.73
N ALA A 8 -7.69 -8.02 14.53
CA ALA A 8 -7.60 -6.89 13.60
C ALA A 8 -8.98 -6.33 13.21
N PHE A 9 -9.88 -7.17 12.74
CA PHE A 9 -11.12 -6.71 12.10
C PHE A 9 -12.31 -6.61 13.05
N VAL A 10 -12.40 -7.49 14.06
CA VAL A 10 -13.55 -7.53 14.98
C VAL A 10 -13.26 -6.82 16.29
N LYS A 11 -12.07 -7.02 16.87
CA LYS A 11 -11.66 -6.32 18.10
C LYS A 11 -11.04 -4.95 17.85
N ARG A 12 -10.92 -4.52 16.58
CA ARG A 12 -10.30 -3.25 16.18
C ARG A 12 -8.85 -3.14 16.69
N GLY A 13 -8.15 -4.26 16.70
CA GLY A 13 -6.74 -4.32 17.08
C GLY A 13 -5.83 -3.77 15.96
N PRO A 14 -4.54 -3.61 16.27
CA PRO A 14 -3.56 -3.15 15.29
C PRO A 14 -3.47 -4.12 14.10
N ILE A 15 -3.17 -3.56 12.92
CA ILE A 15 -2.89 -4.31 11.70
C ILE A 15 -1.38 -4.52 11.59
N SER A 16 -0.96 -5.79 11.45
CA SER A 16 0.42 -6.21 11.22
C SER A 16 0.87 -5.93 9.77
N THR A 17 2.18 -5.88 9.54
CA THR A 17 2.75 -5.77 8.19
C THR A 17 2.26 -6.91 7.29
N GLU A 18 2.30 -8.15 7.78
CA GLU A 18 1.91 -9.34 7.02
C GLU A 18 0.42 -9.32 6.64
N LEU A 19 -0.43 -8.82 7.53
CA LEU A 19 -1.84 -8.67 7.22
C LEU A 19 -2.07 -7.56 6.19
N PHE A 20 -1.29 -6.47 6.26
CA PHE A 20 -1.37 -5.40 5.27
C PHE A 20 -0.78 -5.82 3.91
N ASP A 21 0.24 -6.68 3.86
CA ASP A 21 0.70 -7.32 2.62
C ASP A 21 -0.44 -8.10 1.95
N ALA A 22 -1.22 -8.86 2.73
CA ALA A 22 -2.39 -9.56 2.22
C ALA A 22 -3.46 -8.59 1.70
N ILE A 23 -3.68 -7.46 2.38
CA ILE A 23 -4.56 -6.38 1.90
C ILE A 23 -4.02 -5.76 0.60
N THR A 24 -2.70 -5.55 0.50
CA THR A 24 -2.06 -4.99 -0.69
C THR A 24 -2.30 -5.90 -1.90
N ARG A 25 -2.11 -7.21 -1.74
CA ARG A 25 -2.42 -8.20 -2.77
C ARG A 25 -3.89 -8.17 -3.19
N LEU A 26 -4.81 -8.08 -2.22
CA LEU A 26 -6.24 -7.91 -2.51
C LEU A 26 -6.51 -6.66 -3.36
N LEU A 27 -5.92 -5.51 -3.00
CA LEU A 27 -6.10 -4.26 -3.72
C LEU A 27 -5.51 -4.33 -5.14
N GLN A 28 -4.40 -5.03 -5.34
CA GLN A 28 -3.83 -5.29 -6.67
C GLN A 28 -4.74 -6.20 -7.51
N GLU A 29 -5.38 -7.22 -6.92
CA GLU A 29 -6.39 -8.05 -7.60
C GLU A 29 -7.64 -7.24 -7.99
N GLU A 30 -8.08 -6.33 -7.11
CA GLU A 30 -9.17 -5.38 -7.40
C GLU A 30 -8.82 -4.45 -8.58
N ASP A 31 -7.59 -3.91 -8.62
CA ASP A 31 -7.11 -3.08 -9.73
C ASP A 31 -7.06 -3.88 -11.05
N ALA A 32 -6.48 -5.09 -11.04
CA ALA A 32 -6.43 -5.96 -12.22
C ALA A 32 -7.83 -6.29 -12.76
N THR A 33 -8.77 -6.57 -11.85
CA THR A 33 -10.18 -6.81 -12.18
C THR A 33 -10.85 -5.58 -12.80
N MET A 34 -10.65 -4.40 -12.22
CA MET A 34 -11.18 -3.15 -12.76
C MET A 34 -10.72 -2.89 -14.20
N TYR A 35 -9.42 -3.08 -14.48
CA TYR A 35 -8.87 -2.91 -15.83
C TYR A 35 -9.46 -3.91 -16.84
N ARG A 36 -9.55 -5.18 -16.45
CA ARG A 36 -10.13 -6.23 -17.28
C ARG A 36 -11.60 -5.99 -17.58
N ASP A 37 -12.39 -5.68 -16.57
CA ASP A 37 -13.85 -5.55 -16.69
C ASP A 37 -14.25 -4.28 -17.46
N SER A 38 -13.46 -3.21 -17.33
CA SER A 38 -13.62 -1.98 -18.13
C SER A 38 -13.08 -2.10 -19.55
N ARG A 39 -12.42 -3.22 -19.90
CA ARG A 39 -11.68 -3.43 -21.16
C ARG A 39 -10.65 -2.33 -21.43
N CYS A 40 -10.13 -1.71 -20.37
CA CYS A 40 -9.14 -0.66 -20.45
C CYS A 40 -7.85 -1.23 -21.06
N GLN A 41 -7.43 -0.65 -22.18
CA GLN A 41 -6.17 -1.00 -22.84
C GLN A 41 -5.00 -0.11 -22.38
N GLU A 42 -5.28 0.85 -21.51
CA GLU A 42 -4.25 1.72 -20.94
C GLU A 42 -3.40 0.97 -19.91
N ARG A 43 -2.20 1.50 -19.68
CA ARG A 43 -1.31 1.01 -18.63
C ARG A 43 -1.96 1.17 -17.26
N GLN A 44 -1.60 0.29 -16.33
CA GLN A 44 -1.99 0.48 -14.94
C GLN A 44 -1.40 1.79 -14.41
N TRP A 45 -2.27 2.61 -13.83
CA TRP A 45 -1.91 3.96 -13.41
C TRP A 45 -1.05 3.95 -12.14
N ARG A 46 -1.10 2.86 -11.35
CA ARG A 46 -0.34 2.68 -10.12
C ARG A 46 0.16 1.24 -9.95
N HIS A 47 1.23 1.11 -9.17
CA HIS A 47 1.69 -0.12 -8.57
C HIS A 47 1.71 0.02 -7.05
N LEU A 48 1.09 -0.93 -6.34
CA LEU A 48 1.12 -0.97 -4.88
C LEU A 48 2.31 -1.81 -4.42
N ILE A 49 3.25 -1.19 -3.72
CA ILE A 49 4.40 -1.87 -3.12
C ILE A 49 3.97 -2.44 -1.77
N PRO A 50 4.18 -3.74 -1.51
CA PRO A 50 3.85 -4.34 -0.22
C PRO A 50 4.60 -3.66 0.95
N PRO A 51 3.94 -3.44 2.10
CA PRO A 51 4.55 -2.87 3.30
C PRO A 51 5.85 -3.53 3.76
N CYS A 52 6.01 -4.84 3.54
CA CYS A 52 7.26 -5.54 3.87
C CYS A 52 8.50 -4.96 3.16
N PHE A 53 8.35 -4.22 2.05
CA PHE A 53 9.44 -3.45 1.47
C PHE A 53 10.06 -2.47 2.48
N GLY A 54 9.21 -1.78 3.25
CA GLY A 54 9.67 -0.86 4.29
C GLY A 54 10.47 -1.59 5.37
N ASP A 55 9.97 -2.73 5.83
CA ASP A 55 10.65 -3.53 6.85
C ASP A 55 12.00 -4.07 6.34
N LEU A 56 12.07 -4.49 5.07
CA LEU A 56 13.31 -4.92 4.42
C LEU A 56 14.34 -3.78 4.31
N VAL A 57 13.91 -2.57 3.96
CA VAL A 57 14.79 -1.39 3.86
C VAL A 57 15.41 -1.03 5.21
N TYR A 58 14.67 -1.22 6.31
CA TYR A 58 15.13 -0.89 7.66
C TYR A 58 15.75 -2.07 8.41
N SER A 59 15.76 -3.26 7.81
CA SER A 59 16.41 -4.45 8.36
C SER A 59 17.92 -4.46 8.09
N VAL A 60 18.69 -5.20 8.90
CA VAL A 60 20.13 -5.39 8.67
C VAL A 60 20.33 -6.17 7.35
N PRO A 61 21.20 -5.73 6.43
CA PRO A 61 21.41 -6.42 5.17
C PRO A 61 21.87 -7.87 5.41
N GLY A 62 21.10 -8.82 4.91
CA GLY A 62 21.49 -10.22 4.77
C GLY A 62 21.58 -10.60 3.29
N ASP A 63 22.33 -11.67 2.99
CA ASP A 63 22.36 -12.24 1.66
C ASP A 63 20.94 -12.66 1.22
N GLY A 64 20.53 -12.30 0.01
CA GLY A 64 19.23 -12.68 -0.58
C GLY A 64 18.12 -11.62 -0.53
N ILE A 65 18.33 -10.47 0.11
CA ILE A 65 17.33 -9.37 0.14
C ILE A 65 17.03 -8.83 -1.26
N ALA A 66 18.03 -8.75 -2.14
CA ALA A 66 17.87 -8.23 -3.50
C ALA A 66 16.82 -9.00 -4.31
N GLN A 67 16.82 -10.34 -4.23
CA GLN A 67 15.83 -11.15 -4.93
C GLN A 67 14.42 -10.91 -4.37
N GLN A 68 14.27 -10.87 -3.04
CA GLN A 68 12.99 -10.61 -2.40
C GLN A 68 12.44 -9.25 -2.81
N ILE A 69 13.28 -8.22 -2.85
CA ILE A 69 12.91 -6.87 -3.31
C ILE A 69 12.48 -6.90 -4.77
N ASN A 70 13.22 -7.56 -5.66
CA ASN A 70 12.87 -7.63 -7.08
C ASN A 70 11.51 -8.28 -7.32
N GLU A 71 11.17 -9.32 -6.54
CA GLU A 71 9.86 -9.96 -6.60
C GLU A 71 8.70 -9.01 -6.25
N LEU A 72 8.93 -7.97 -5.45
CA LEU A 72 7.91 -6.96 -5.11
C LEU A 72 7.54 -6.05 -6.30
N PHE A 73 8.43 -5.90 -7.28
CA PHE A 73 8.23 -5.02 -8.44
C PHE A 73 8.00 -5.78 -9.76
N LEU A 74 8.68 -6.92 -9.94
CA LEU A 74 8.71 -7.70 -11.19
C LEU A 74 8.32 -9.18 -11.00
N GLY A 75 7.81 -9.56 -9.82
CA GLY A 75 7.42 -10.94 -9.55
C GLY A 75 6.34 -11.43 -10.53
N ALA A 76 6.45 -12.69 -10.97
CA ALA A 76 5.48 -13.31 -11.89
C ALA A 76 4.04 -13.38 -11.33
N HIS A 77 3.87 -13.16 -10.03
CA HIS A 77 2.57 -13.08 -9.35
C HIS A 77 1.89 -11.71 -9.51
N LEU A 78 2.61 -10.69 -9.99
CA LEU A 78 2.08 -9.35 -10.19
C LEU A 78 1.30 -9.29 -11.51
N ASN A 79 0.07 -8.78 -11.42
CA ASN A 79 -0.75 -8.47 -12.59
C ASN A 79 -0.43 -7.08 -13.17
N SER A 80 0.52 -6.37 -12.57
CA SER A 80 0.96 -5.02 -12.93
C SER A 80 2.37 -5.04 -13.47
N ASN A 81 2.66 -4.22 -14.50
CA ASN A 81 4.04 -3.86 -14.80
C ASN A 81 4.37 -2.53 -14.09
N ALA A 82 5.12 -2.61 -13.00
CA ALA A 82 5.50 -1.46 -12.18
C ALA A 82 6.27 -0.40 -12.98
N GLU A 83 7.08 -0.81 -13.96
CA GLU A 83 7.84 0.07 -14.87
C GLU A 83 6.95 1.03 -15.67
N HIS A 84 5.71 0.62 -15.91
CA HIS A 84 4.74 1.36 -16.72
C HIS A 84 3.76 2.20 -15.88
N CYS A 85 3.85 2.12 -14.55
CA CYS A 85 2.95 2.81 -13.65
C CYS A 85 3.43 4.25 -13.41
N ARG A 86 2.50 5.21 -13.42
CA ARG A 86 2.78 6.58 -13.02
C ARG A 86 3.11 6.68 -11.54
N MET A 87 2.35 5.96 -10.71
CA MET A 87 2.47 6.03 -9.26
C MET A 87 2.99 4.73 -8.65
N LEU A 88 3.93 4.86 -7.73
CA LEU A 88 4.34 3.80 -6.82
C LEU A 88 3.82 4.14 -5.42
N MET A 89 2.97 3.30 -4.86
CA MET A 89 2.30 3.54 -3.58
C MET A 89 2.77 2.54 -2.53
N LEU A 90 3.34 3.03 -1.43
CA LEU A 90 3.84 2.22 -0.32
C LEU A 90 3.12 2.58 0.99
N PRO A 91 2.19 1.74 1.45
CA PRO A 91 1.73 1.79 2.83
C PRO A 91 2.79 1.22 3.77
N THR A 92 3.07 1.88 4.89
CA THR A 92 4.01 1.37 5.90
C THR A 92 3.75 1.94 7.29
N ALA A 93 4.18 1.21 8.33
CA ALA A 93 4.06 1.59 9.73
C ALA A 93 5.39 2.02 10.38
N ILE A 94 6.45 2.31 9.61
CA ILE A 94 7.79 2.65 10.10
C ILE A 94 7.82 3.82 11.11
N CYS A 95 6.90 4.79 10.98
CA CYS A 95 6.81 5.93 11.90
C CYS A 95 6.00 5.66 13.17
N GLY A 96 5.68 4.40 13.48
CA GLY A 96 4.91 3.97 14.66
C GLY A 96 3.40 3.86 14.43
N HIS A 97 2.92 4.27 13.26
CA HIS A 97 1.54 4.13 12.80
C HIS A 97 1.50 4.08 11.26
N TRP A 98 0.40 3.58 10.73
CA TRP A 98 0.23 3.42 9.27
C TRP A 98 0.14 4.77 8.55
N SER A 99 0.97 4.94 7.54
CA SER A 99 0.96 6.08 6.60
C SER A 99 1.09 5.56 5.16
N LEU A 100 0.67 6.37 4.19
CA LEU A 100 0.86 6.10 2.77
C LEU A 100 1.89 7.08 2.17
N TYR A 101 2.89 6.54 1.49
CA TYR A 101 3.84 7.30 0.69
C TYR A 101 3.59 6.99 -0.79
N VAL A 102 3.39 8.01 -1.61
CA VAL A 102 3.17 7.84 -3.05
C VAL A 102 4.23 8.60 -3.82
N TRP A 103 5.04 7.90 -4.61
CA TRP A 103 5.93 8.50 -5.59
C TRP A 103 5.16 8.67 -6.90
N ASP A 104 4.84 9.91 -7.26
CA ASP A 104 4.34 10.28 -8.58
C ASP A 104 5.56 10.50 -9.49
N LEU A 105 5.82 9.51 -10.34
CA LEU A 105 6.98 9.50 -11.22
C LEU A 105 6.87 10.55 -12.33
N GLU A 106 5.65 10.94 -12.70
CA GLU A 106 5.40 11.93 -13.76
C GLU A 106 5.57 13.36 -13.24
N ASN A 107 5.10 13.65 -12.02
CA ASN A 107 5.14 15.01 -11.45
C ASN A 107 6.29 15.28 -10.47
N HIS A 108 7.20 14.33 -10.32
CA HIS A 108 8.35 14.40 -9.40
C HIS A 108 7.91 14.82 -7.98
N ARG A 109 6.93 14.11 -7.44
CA ARG A 109 6.33 14.42 -6.13
C ARG A 109 6.26 13.17 -5.26
N ILE A 110 6.52 13.36 -3.97
CA ILE A 110 6.30 12.34 -2.95
C ILE A 110 5.14 12.81 -2.08
N HIS A 111 3.98 12.19 -2.25
CA HIS A 111 2.80 12.47 -1.44
C HIS A 111 2.92 11.72 -0.12
N VAL A 112 2.90 12.47 0.99
CA VAL A 112 2.94 11.93 2.34
C VAL A 112 1.54 12.06 2.92
N MET A 113 0.85 10.93 3.07
CA MET A 113 -0.55 10.85 3.47
C MET A 113 -0.64 10.09 4.80
N ASP A 114 -0.64 10.87 5.89
CA ASP A 114 -0.69 10.35 7.26
C ASP A 114 -2.06 10.68 7.89
N PRO A 115 -2.88 9.67 8.26
CA PRO A 115 -4.16 9.91 8.91
C PRO A 115 -4.06 10.43 10.35
N VAL A 116 -3.01 10.07 11.08
CA VAL A 116 -2.79 10.46 12.49
C VAL A 116 -2.31 11.91 12.56
N LEU A 117 -1.40 12.29 11.65
CA LEU A 117 -0.83 13.64 11.59
C LEU A 117 -1.54 14.57 10.58
N GLY A 118 -2.58 14.10 9.89
CA GLY A 118 -3.32 14.84 8.86
C GLY A 118 -4.06 16.10 9.32
N LYS A 119 -3.93 16.51 10.58
CA LYS A 119 -4.38 17.81 11.13
C LYS A 119 -3.24 18.67 11.65
N LYS A 120 -2.01 18.16 11.66
CA LYS A 120 -0.83 18.87 12.12
C LYS A 120 -0.30 19.76 11.00
N ASN A 121 0.40 20.83 11.37
CA ASN A 121 1.04 21.69 10.40
C ASN A 121 2.17 20.96 9.65
N ARG A 122 2.65 21.58 8.58
CA ARG A 122 3.70 21.03 7.72
C ARG A 122 4.97 20.68 8.49
N ASP A 123 5.40 21.52 9.42
CA ASP A 123 6.66 21.32 10.15
C ASP A 123 6.59 20.08 11.05
N ALA A 124 5.45 19.88 11.73
CA ALA A 124 5.23 18.70 12.55
C ALA A 124 5.18 17.40 11.71
N GLN A 125 4.52 17.43 10.54
CA GLN A 125 4.54 16.29 9.62
C GLN A 125 5.96 16.03 9.09
N HIS A 126 6.68 17.10 8.71
CA HIS A 126 8.05 16.99 8.20
C HIS A 126 9.03 16.42 9.23
N ALA A 127 8.90 16.81 10.50
CA ALA A 127 9.73 16.29 11.59
C ALA A 127 9.60 14.76 11.75
N VAL A 128 8.43 14.19 11.44
CA VAL A 128 8.19 12.75 11.54
C VAL A 128 8.61 12.02 10.26
N HIS A 129 8.30 12.57 9.08
CA HIS A 129 8.41 11.83 7.83
C HIS A 129 9.71 12.07 7.04
N SER A 130 10.43 13.17 7.26
CA SER A 130 11.56 13.55 6.39
C SER A 130 12.65 12.48 6.30
N GLN A 131 13.08 11.95 7.44
CA GLN A 131 14.05 10.85 7.49
C GLN A 131 13.48 9.57 6.87
N VAL A 132 12.21 9.25 7.16
CA VAL A 132 11.56 8.05 6.63
C VAL A 132 11.50 8.07 5.12
N VAL A 133 11.03 9.19 4.55
CA VAL A 133 10.98 9.43 3.11
C VAL A 133 12.38 9.38 2.51
N GLY A 134 13.39 10.00 3.14
CA GLY A 134 14.76 9.98 2.64
C GLY A 134 15.30 8.55 2.45
N THR A 135 15.20 7.71 3.49
CA THR A 135 15.67 6.31 3.42
C THR A 135 14.89 5.49 2.39
N LEU A 136 13.56 5.57 2.40
CA LEU A 136 12.71 4.82 1.46
C LEU A 136 12.95 5.27 0.02
N HIS A 137 13.09 6.57 -0.21
CA HIS A 137 13.31 7.15 -1.52
C HIS A 137 14.64 6.71 -2.12
N GLU A 138 15.73 6.71 -1.35
CA GLU A 138 17.03 6.23 -1.84
C GLU A 138 16.94 4.77 -2.28
N LYS A 139 16.36 3.90 -1.44
CA LYS A 139 16.23 2.47 -1.76
C LYS A 139 15.27 2.20 -2.90
N LEU A 140 14.12 2.88 -2.93
CA LEU A 140 13.18 2.74 -4.04
C LEU A 140 13.82 3.17 -5.37
N PHE A 141 14.59 4.25 -5.39
CA PHE A 141 15.26 4.70 -6.60
C PHE A 141 16.40 3.78 -7.03
N ASP A 142 17.11 3.14 -6.09
CA ASP A 142 18.07 2.09 -6.44
C ASP A 142 17.35 0.95 -7.19
N CYS A 143 16.19 0.50 -6.68
CA CYS A 143 15.36 -0.52 -7.35
C CYS A 143 14.86 -0.05 -8.73
N ILE A 144 14.34 1.18 -8.84
CA ILE A 144 13.85 1.71 -10.12
C ILE A 144 14.97 1.73 -11.16
N VAL A 145 16.15 2.23 -10.80
CA VAL A 145 17.30 2.33 -11.74
C VAL A 145 17.78 0.95 -12.17
N GLU A 146 17.75 -0.04 -11.27
CA GLU A 146 18.16 -1.42 -11.57
C GLU A 146 17.12 -2.16 -12.42
N LEU A 147 15.83 -1.94 -12.17
CA LEU A 147 14.74 -2.77 -12.69
C LEU A 147 14.00 -2.15 -13.89
N PHE A 148 13.94 -0.82 -14.01
CA PHE A 148 13.12 -0.14 -15.02
C PHE A 148 14.01 0.34 -16.18
N ASN A 149 13.76 -0.18 -17.37
CA ASN A 149 14.56 0.13 -18.54
C ASN A 149 14.34 1.57 -19.00
N GLY A 150 15.45 2.29 -19.22
CA GLY A 150 15.42 3.65 -19.75
C GLY A 150 14.92 4.71 -18.77
N PHE A 151 14.79 4.38 -17.48
CA PHE A 151 14.51 5.36 -16.44
C PHE A 151 15.73 6.29 -16.24
N ASN A 152 15.63 7.52 -16.72
CA ASN A 152 16.73 8.50 -16.75
C ASN A 152 16.49 9.71 -15.82
N GLU A 153 15.54 9.62 -14.89
CA GLU A 153 15.22 10.74 -14.01
C GLU A 153 16.15 10.84 -12.80
N SER A 154 16.36 12.07 -12.32
CA SER A 154 17.11 12.30 -11.08
C SER A 154 16.21 12.14 -9.86
N ARG A 155 16.64 11.30 -8.91
CA ARG A 155 16.01 11.19 -7.58
C ARG A 155 15.87 12.54 -6.87
N ARG A 156 16.79 13.49 -7.13
CA ARG A 156 16.79 14.84 -6.52
C ARG A 156 15.65 15.76 -6.97
N ASN A 157 14.93 15.42 -8.03
CA ASN A 157 13.85 16.27 -8.55
C ASN A 157 12.59 16.20 -7.67
N TYR A 158 12.50 15.19 -6.80
CA TYR A 158 11.27 14.87 -6.10
C TYR A 158 11.03 15.76 -4.88
N LYS A 159 9.82 16.33 -4.77
CA LYS A 159 9.42 17.19 -3.64
C LYS A 159 8.36 16.53 -2.78
N MET A 160 8.53 16.60 -1.46
CA MET A 160 7.51 16.14 -0.52
C MET A 160 6.29 17.07 -0.49
N ALA A 161 5.11 16.47 -0.52
CA ALA A 161 3.82 17.13 -0.33
C ALA A 161 3.09 16.51 0.86
N PHE A 162 2.70 17.34 1.81
CA PHE A 162 1.96 16.96 3.01
C PHE A 162 0.50 17.36 2.88
N TYR A 163 -0.40 16.55 3.44
CA TYR A 163 -1.83 16.71 3.27
C TYR A 163 -2.54 16.96 4.60
N ASN A 164 -3.46 17.92 4.58
CA ASN A 164 -4.42 18.10 5.66
C ASN A 164 -5.75 17.51 5.24
N PHE A 165 -6.20 16.45 5.92
CA PHE A 165 -7.40 15.74 5.57
C PHE A 165 -8.63 16.28 6.31
N ALA A 166 -9.82 16.08 5.74
CA ALA A 166 -11.06 16.61 6.27
C ALA A 166 -11.58 15.85 7.50
N HIS A 167 -11.28 14.54 7.61
CA HIS A 167 -11.78 13.66 8.68
C HIS A 167 -11.33 14.07 10.10
N ALA A 168 -11.95 13.52 11.13
CA ALA A 168 -11.57 13.75 12.53
C ALA A 168 -10.17 13.20 12.85
N GLY A 169 -9.60 13.54 14.01
CA GLY A 169 -8.32 12.96 14.43
C GLY A 169 -8.39 11.42 14.48
N VAL A 170 -7.34 10.76 13.98
CA VAL A 170 -7.30 9.30 13.86
C VAL A 170 -6.34 8.72 14.89
N ALA A 171 -6.79 7.70 15.60
CA ALA A 171 -5.93 6.92 16.49
C ALA A 171 -5.00 6.00 15.68
N ALA A 172 -3.79 5.74 16.20
CA ALA A 172 -2.76 4.99 15.49
C ALA A 172 -3.18 3.56 15.09
N ASP A 173 -4.00 2.91 15.90
CA ASP A 173 -4.57 1.57 15.66
C ASP A 173 -5.61 1.55 14.53
N GLU A 174 -6.28 2.67 14.28
CA GLU A 174 -7.29 2.81 13.24
C GLU A 174 -6.70 3.27 11.89
N ALA A 175 -5.46 3.79 11.90
CA ALA A 175 -4.78 4.39 10.76
C ALA A 175 -4.73 3.49 9.51
N ALA A 176 -4.58 2.16 9.68
CA ALA A 176 -4.46 1.21 8.59
C ALA A 176 -5.63 1.30 7.59
N PHE A 177 -6.86 1.42 8.08
CA PHE A 177 -8.04 1.46 7.22
C PHE A 177 -8.24 2.83 6.55
N TYR A 178 -7.73 3.90 7.16
CA TYR A 178 -7.62 5.20 6.48
C TYR A 178 -6.61 5.13 5.34
N VAL A 179 -5.47 4.47 5.53
CA VAL A 179 -4.49 4.20 4.47
C VAL A 179 -5.13 3.38 3.35
N CYS A 180 -5.90 2.33 3.65
CA CYS A 180 -6.66 1.60 2.63
C CYS A 180 -7.61 2.51 1.84
N HIS A 181 -8.30 3.43 2.52
CA HIS A 181 -9.16 4.42 1.87
C HIS A 181 -8.34 5.37 0.98
N TYR A 182 -7.17 5.83 1.43
CA TYR A 182 -6.31 6.68 0.63
C TYR A 182 -5.81 5.99 -0.62
N ILE A 183 -5.37 4.73 -0.50
CA ILE A 183 -5.03 3.92 -1.65
C ILE A 183 -6.23 3.90 -2.59
N LYS A 184 -7.41 3.47 -2.16
CA LYS A 184 -8.57 3.33 -3.06
C LYS A 184 -8.99 4.62 -3.78
N TRP A 185 -8.85 5.78 -3.14
CA TRP A 185 -9.52 7.00 -3.60
C TRP A 185 -8.61 8.18 -3.94
N PHE A 186 -7.30 8.05 -3.76
CA PHE A 186 -6.35 9.05 -4.23
C PHE A 186 -6.08 8.86 -5.72
N ASP A 187 -6.26 9.89 -6.53
CA ASP A 187 -6.12 9.81 -7.99
C ASP A 187 -4.79 10.37 -8.54
N GLY A 188 -3.85 10.70 -7.66
CA GLY A 188 -2.60 11.42 -7.99
C GLY A 188 -2.66 12.92 -7.71
N GLU A 189 -3.85 13.49 -7.58
CA GLU A 189 -4.02 14.91 -7.28
C GLU A 189 -4.74 15.14 -5.95
N LYS A 190 -5.83 14.41 -5.71
CA LYS A 190 -6.70 14.58 -4.54
C LYS A 190 -7.39 13.27 -4.14
N LEU A 191 -7.87 13.23 -2.90
CA LEU A 191 -8.81 12.21 -2.48
C LEU A 191 -10.19 12.51 -3.06
N ARG A 192 -10.70 11.58 -3.87
CA ARG A 192 -12.01 11.70 -4.54
C ARG A 192 -13.18 11.62 -3.57
N TYR A 193 -13.02 10.88 -2.48
CA TYR A 193 -14.07 10.66 -1.49
C TYR A 193 -13.56 11.01 -0.10
N THR A 194 -14.39 11.73 0.64
CA THR A 194 -14.18 11.97 2.06
C THR A 194 -14.28 10.67 2.84
N VAL A 195 -13.59 10.61 3.97
CA VAL A 195 -13.60 9.47 4.87
C VAL A 195 -14.17 9.90 6.21
N ASP A 196 -15.04 9.07 6.78
CA ASP A 196 -15.58 9.19 8.12
C ASP A 196 -15.57 7.83 8.82
N GLU A 197 -15.96 7.80 10.10
CA GLU A 197 -15.94 6.57 10.90
C GLU A 197 -16.84 5.47 10.32
N THR A 198 -17.98 5.84 9.73
CA THR A 198 -18.90 4.88 9.12
C THR A 198 -18.27 4.23 7.89
N THR A 199 -17.64 5.04 7.04
CA THR A 199 -16.89 4.60 5.86
C THR A 199 -15.79 3.63 6.25
N ILE A 200 -15.02 3.93 7.31
CA ILE A 200 -13.95 3.06 7.80
C ILE A 200 -14.48 1.75 8.38
N LYS A 201 -15.57 1.80 9.16
CA LYS A 201 -16.20 0.59 9.71
C LYS A 201 -16.67 -0.35 8.59
N ASN A 202 -17.29 0.20 7.56
CA ASN A 202 -17.73 -0.58 6.41
C ASN A 202 -16.54 -1.12 5.61
N ALA A 203 -15.55 -0.26 5.32
CA ALA A 203 -14.33 -0.66 4.62
C ALA A 203 -13.61 -1.82 5.33
N ARG A 204 -13.49 -1.75 6.67
CA ARG A 204 -12.92 -2.84 7.48
C ARG A 204 -13.61 -4.17 7.25
N MET A 205 -14.94 -4.20 7.37
CA MET A 205 -15.69 -5.45 7.19
C MET A 205 -15.68 -5.95 5.74
N CYS A 206 -15.73 -5.03 4.77
CA CYS A 206 -15.59 -5.38 3.35
C CYS A 206 -14.21 -5.96 3.04
N THR A 207 -13.13 -5.38 3.58
CA THR A 207 -11.77 -5.91 3.44
C THR A 207 -11.66 -7.31 4.04
N LEU A 208 -12.21 -7.56 5.23
CA LEU A 208 -12.23 -8.91 5.81
C LEU A 208 -12.96 -9.89 4.90
N TYR A 209 -14.16 -9.53 4.44
CA TYR A 209 -14.95 -10.37 3.55
C TYR A 209 -14.17 -10.70 2.27
N ASN A 210 -13.59 -9.70 1.62
CA ASN A 210 -12.83 -9.87 0.38
C ASN A 210 -11.57 -10.71 0.60
N LEU A 211 -10.81 -10.50 1.69
CA LEU A 211 -9.64 -11.31 2.04
C LEU A 211 -9.98 -12.79 2.18
N LEU A 212 -11.13 -13.12 2.78
CA LEU A 212 -11.59 -14.51 2.92
C LEU A 212 -12.01 -15.14 1.58
N HIS A 213 -12.29 -14.34 0.55
CA HIS A 213 -12.79 -14.80 -0.75
C HIS A 213 -11.79 -14.64 -1.92
N MET A 214 -10.59 -14.13 -1.67
CA MET A 214 -9.54 -13.98 -2.71
C MET A 214 -9.33 -15.28 -3.49
N GLU A 215 -9.11 -15.18 -4.81
CA GLU A 215 -9.19 -16.31 -5.75
C GLU A 215 -8.16 -17.43 -5.47
N SER A 216 -7.13 -17.15 -4.68
CA SER A 216 -6.08 -18.09 -4.25
C SER A 216 -6.10 -18.42 -2.74
N ASN A 217 -6.98 -17.79 -1.95
CA ASN A 217 -7.20 -18.11 -0.53
C ASN A 217 -8.22 -19.23 -0.32
N LYS A 218 -8.81 -19.77 -1.40
CA LYS A 218 -9.67 -20.95 -1.34
C LYS A 218 -8.81 -22.16 -1.03
N GLY A 219 -8.83 -22.59 0.23
CA GLY A 219 -8.26 -23.89 0.61
C GLY A 219 -8.86 -25.00 -0.26
N TRP A 220 -8.07 -26.01 -0.58
CA TRP A 220 -8.59 -27.20 -1.25
C TRP A 220 -9.72 -27.79 -0.42
N THR A 221 -10.87 -28.05 -1.05
CA THR A 221 -11.95 -28.83 -0.43
C THR A 221 -11.34 -30.14 0.06
N PRO A 222 -11.36 -30.44 1.38
CA PRO A 222 -10.80 -31.67 1.89
C PRO A 222 -11.41 -32.87 1.16
N ALA A 223 -10.61 -33.89 0.83
CA ALA A 223 -11.02 -35.04 0.01
C ALA A 223 -12.22 -35.84 0.56
N TYR A 224 -12.65 -35.58 1.81
CA TYR A 224 -13.86 -36.17 2.37
C TYR A 224 -15.15 -35.39 2.02
N MET A 225 -15.06 -34.09 1.72
CA MET A 225 -16.21 -33.27 1.31
C MET A 225 -16.58 -33.44 -0.17
N SER A 226 -15.64 -33.90 -1.01
CA SER A 226 -15.91 -34.26 -2.42
C SER A 226 -16.65 -35.60 -2.60
N LYS A 227 -16.95 -36.32 -1.51
CA LYS A 227 -17.69 -37.59 -1.53
C LYS A 227 -19.19 -37.44 -1.25
N ILE A 228 -19.67 -36.21 -1.08
CA ILE A 228 -21.07 -35.90 -0.72
C ILE A 228 -21.77 -35.08 -1.83
N ALA A 229 -21.15 -34.95 -3.01
CA ALA A 229 -21.75 -34.35 -4.20
C ALA A 229 -22.11 -35.42 -5.23
#